data_AF-A0A6N4DEY8-F1
#
_entry.id   AF-A0A6N4DEY8-F1
#
_cell.length_a   1.000
_cell.length_b   1.000
_cell.length_c   1.000
_cell.angle_alpha   90.00
_cell.angle_beta   90.00
_cell.angle_gamma   90.00
#
_symmetry.space_group_name_H-M   'P 1'
#
loop_
_entity.id
_entity.type
_entity.pdbx_description
1 polymer ?
#
loop_
_entity_poly.entity_id
_entity_poly.type
_entity_poly.pdbx_seq_one_letter_code
_entity_poly.pdbx_strand_id
1 'polypeptide(L)'
;MSGIRNVFGKLFGFINGIRKVIVNLVFFIVLFVFVGFLMSGEETIEVPTDGILVLNLNGYIVEEETYVDPVDEFFNQALGSGPSIPEVLLSDVIDSIEQAASDERISGIYLNLSSFMGAGMNKLELIGNALSEFRDS
;
A
#
# COMPACT_ATOMS: atom_id res chain seq x y z
N MET A 1 4.86 67.79 22.07
CA MET A 1 5.58 66.51 21.90
C MET A 1 4.76 65.44 21.15
N SER A 2 4.10 65.77 20.04
CA SER A 2 3.22 64.82 19.32
C SER A 2 3.86 64.18 18.07
N GLY A 3 4.77 64.90 17.38
CA GLY A 3 5.38 64.41 16.13
C GLY A 3 6.30 63.20 16.28
N ILE A 4 7.10 63.15 17.35
CA ILE A 4 8.08 62.06 17.58
C ILE A 4 7.38 60.73 17.87
N ARG A 5 6.28 60.73 18.64
CA ARG A 5 5.50 59.50 18.91
C ARG A 5 4.91 58.88 17.64
N ASN A 6 4.46 59.70 16.69
CA ASN A 6 3.89 59.21 15.43
C ASN A 6 4.95 58.62 14.48
N VAL A 7 6.19 59.14 14.49
CA VAL A 7 7.30 58.59 13.69
C VAL A 7 7.79 57.27 14.27
N PHE A 8 7.96 57.19 15.60
CA PHE A 8 8.34 55.93 16.27
C PHE A 8 7.27 54.83 16.10
N GLY A 9 5.98 55.17 16.17
CA GLY A 9 4.91 54.20 15.93
C GLY A 9 4.90 53.65 14.50
N LYS A 10 5.16 54.50 13.49
CA LYS A 10 5.27 54.06 12.08
C LYS A 10 6.49 53.18 11.84
N LEU A 11 7.64 53.50 12.42
CA LEU A 11 8.86 52.66 12.35
C LEU A 11 8.64 51.31 13.02
N PHE A 12 7.97 51.27 14.17
CA PHE A 12 7.65 50.02 14.86
C PHE A 12 6.64 49.17 14.09
N GLY A 13 5.64 49.79 13.46
CA GLY A 13 4.70 49.13 12.55
C GLY A 13 5.40 48.55 11.32
N PHE A 14 6.37 49.27 10.75
CA PHE A 14 7.17 48.81 9.62
C PHE A 14 8.06 47.60 9.98
N ILE A 15 8.73 47.64 11.13
CA ILE A 15 9.52 46.50 11.65
C ILE A 15 8.64 45.27 11.88
N ASN A 16 7.45 45.46 12.45
CA ASN A 16 6.49 44.36 12.62
C ASN A 16 5.94 43.84 11.28
N GLY A 17 5.76 44.71 10.29
CA GLY A 17 5.40 44.32 8.93
C GLY A 17 6.47 43.44 8.29
N ILE A 18 7.72 43.87 8.33
CA ILE A 18 8.88 43.10 7.83
C ILE A 18 8.98 41.75 8.53
N ARG A 19 8.83 41.72 9.87
CA ARG A 19 8.87 40.47 10.64
C ARG A 19 7.81 39.47 10.15
N LYS A 20 6.58 39.92 9.91
CA LYS A 20 5.50 39.06 9.40
C LYS A 20 5.81 38.55 7.99
N VAL A 21 6.37 39.39 7.12
CA VAL A 21 6.78 38.98 5.77
C VAL A 21 7.86 37.90 5.82
N ILE A 22 8.88 38.07 6.66
CA ILE A 22 9.96 37.07 6.80
C ILE A 22 9.42 35.75 7.32
N VAL A 23 8.58 35.76 8.37
CA VAL A 23 7.99 34.53 8.94
C VAL A 23 7.12 33.81 7.91
N ASN A 24 6.27 34.56 7.18
CA ASN A 24 5.44 33.98 6.13
C ASN A 24 6.28 33.41 4.98
N LEU A 25 7.37 34.09 4.58
CA LEU A 25 8.26 33.60 3.54
C LEU A 25 8.94 32.28 3.95
N VAL A 26 9.45 32.21 5.19
CA VAL A 26 10.03 30.97 5.73
C VAL A 26 8.99 29.87 5.81
N PHE A 27 7.77 30.18 6.27
CA PHE A 27 6.66 29.23 6.30
C PHE A 27 6.34 28.67 4.91
N PHE A 28 6.21 29.52 3.89
CA PHE A 28 5.93 29.08 2.52
C PHE A 28 7.08 28.25 1.93
N ILE A 29 8.34 28.60 2.20
CA ILE A 29 9.50 27.79 1.77
C ILE A 29 9.42 26.39 2.36
N VAL A 30 9.21 26.28 3.68
CA VAL A 30 9.08 24.98 4.37
C VAL A 30 7.87 24.21 3.84
N LEU A 31 6.74 24.89 3.61
CA LEU A 31 5.53 24.29 3.06
C LEU A 31 5.79 23.72 1.65
N PHE A 32 6.45 24.46 0.77
CA PHE A 32 6.74 23.99 -0.58
C PHE A 32 7.74 22.84 -0.60
N VAL A 33 8.74 22.84 0.27
CA VAL A 33 9.66 21.70 0.43
C VAL A 33 8.90 20.48 0.94
N PHE A 34 8.04 20.65 1.94
CA PHE A 34 7.22 19.57 2.48
C PHE A 34 6.25 18.98 1.43
N VAL A 35 5.54 19.83 0.70
CA VAL A 35 4.67 19.41 -0.41
C VAL A 35 5.47 18.75 -1.51
N GLY A 36 6.64 19.29 -1.87
CA GLY A 36 7.54 18.69 -2.86
C GLY A 36 8.01 17.29 -2.45
N PHE A 37 8.28 17.08 -1.17
CA PHE A 37 8.62 15.75 -0.63
C PHE A 37 7.42 14.79 -0.73
N LEU A 38 6.21 15.24 -0.37
CA LEU A 38 4.99 14.43 -0.52
C LEU A 38 4.69 14.07 -1.98
N MET A 39 5.03 14.95 -2.93
CA MET A 39 4.83 14.74 -4.36
C MET A 39 5.98 13.98 -5.05
N SER A 40 7.13 13.80 -4.38
CA SER A 40 8.31 13.14 -4.96
C SER A 40 8.18 11.62 -5.11
N GLY A 41 7.04 11.06 -4.72
CA GLY A 41 6.80 9.63 -4.69
C GLY A 41 5.87 9.16 -5.79
N GLU A 42 6.26 9.28 -7.05
CA GLU A 42 5.83 8.34 -8.10
C GLU A 42 7.02 8.18 -9.06
N GLU A 43 8.02 7.38 -8.66
CA GLU A 43 8.80 6.68 -9.67
C GLU A 43 7.78 5.97 -10.54
N THR A 44 7.71 6.36 -11.82
CA THR A 44 6.88 5.64 -12.79
C THR A 44 7.35 4.21 -12.75
N ILE A 45 6.58 3.34 -12.08
CA ILE A 45 6.84 1.92 -12.04
C ILE A 45 6.75 1.49 -13.51
N GLU A 46 7.91 1.36 -14.17
CA GLU A 46 7.98 0.77 -15.48
C GLU A 46 7.52 -0.67 -15.29
N VAL A 47 6.24 -0.93 -15.58
CA VAL A 47 5.70 -2.27 -15.45
C VAL A 47 6.42 -3.12 -16.50
N PRO A 48 7.19 -4.13 -16.08
CA PRO A 48 7.91 -4.98 -17.01
C PRO A 48 6.91 -5.62 -17.97
N THR A 49 7.22 -5.61 -19.27
CA THR A 49 6.38 -6.22 -20.31
C THR A 49 6.39 -7.74 -20.29
N ASP A 50 7.22 -8.36 -19.45
CA ASP A 50 7.38 -9.83 -19.32
C ASP A 50 7.42 -10.24 -17.83
N GLY A 51 6.39 -9.85 -17.09
CA GLY A 51 6.20 -10.25 -15.70
C GLY A 51 5.87 -11.74 -15.52
N ILE A 52 6.06 -12.25 -14.31
CA ILE A 52 5.61 -13.58 -13.89
C ILE A 52 4.71 -13.39 -12.68
N LEU A 53 3.52 -13.98 -12.70
CA LEU A 53 2.64 -14.02 -11.53
C LEU A 53 3.24 -14.99 -10.51
N VAL A 54 3.64 -14.47 -9.35
CA VAL A 54 4.04 -15.31 -8.22
C VAL A 54 2.80 -15.66 -7.42
N LEU A 55 2.29 -16.87 -7.62
CA LEU A 55 1.13 -17.37 -6.87
C LEU A 55 1.61 -17.98 -5.56
N ASN A 56 1.52 -17.20 -4.48
CA ASN A 56 1.98 -17.58 -3.14
C ASN A 56 0.86 -18.21 -2.31
N LEU A 57 0.81 -19.53 -2.26
CA LEU A 57 -0.20 -20.27 -1.51
C LEU A 57 0.30 -20.52 -0.08
N ASN A 58 0.27 -19.48 0.76
CA ASN A 58 0.71 -19.53 2.15
C ASN A 58 -0.45 -19.93 3.08
N GLY A 59 -0.43 -21.16 3.60
CA GLY A 59 -1.47 -21.64 4.51
C GLY A 59 -2.49 -22.57 3.85
N TYR A 60 -3.73 -22.56 4.37
CA TYR A 60 -4.84 -23.36 3.84
C TYR A 60 -5.67 -22.57 2.82
N ILE A 61 -6.17 -23.24 1.78
CA ILE A 61 -7.12 -22.61 0.86
C ILE A 61 -8.54 -22.77 1.37
N VAL A 62 -9.17 -21.64 1.65
CA VAL A 62 -10.51 -21.53 2.21
C VAL A 62 -11.46 -20.89 1.20
N GLU A 63 -12.76 -21.16 1.35
CA GLU A 63 -13.77 -20.46 0.53
C GLU A 63 -14.15 -19.11 1.16
N GLU A 64 -14.02 -19.02 2.49
CA GLU A 64 -14.26 -17.85 3.29
C GLU A 64 -13.23 -17.85 4.42
N GLU A 65 -12.67 -16.68 4.74
CA GLU A 65 -11.73 -16.54 5.84
C GLU A 65 -12.44 -16.70 7.18
N THR A 66 -11.76 -17.33 8.12
CA THR A 66 -12.23 -17.40 9.50
C THR A 66 -12.24 -16.00 10.09
N TYR A 67 -13.42 -15.54 10.53
CA TYR A 67 -13.53 -14.26 11.22
C TYR A 67 -12.69 -14.25 12.50
N VAL A 68 -11.80 -13.27 12.61
CA VAL A 68 -11.03 -12.99 13.82
C VAL A 68 -11.44 -11.60 14.33
N ASP A 69 -11.75 -11.50 15.62
CA ASP A 69 -12.04 -10.19 16.23
C ASP A 69 -10.75 -9.34 16.24
N PRO A 70 -10.76 -8.10 15.71
CA PRO A 70 -9.57 -7.27 15.63
C PRO A 70 -8.94 -6.93 17.00
N VAL A 71 -9.75 -6.85 18.05
CA VAL A 71 -9.27 -6.58 19.41
C VAL A 71 -8.52 -7.80 19.93
N ASP A 72 -9.08 -8.98 19.74
CA ASP A 72 -8.44 -10.24 20.14
C ASP A 72 -7.16 -10.50 19.34
N GLU A 73 -7.15 -10.21 18.04
CA GLU A 73 -5.96 -10.32 17.20
C GLU A 73 -4.83 -9.40 17.70
N PHE A 74 -5.15 -8.15 18.04
CA PHE A 74 -4.18 -7.20 18.59
C PHE A 74 -3.57 -7.69 19.89
N PHE A 75 -4.38 -8.18 20.83
CA PHE A 75 -3.88 -8.72 22.10
C PHE A 75 -3.05 -9.99 21.89
N ASN A 76 -3.45 -10.87 20.96
CA ASN A 76 -2.71 -12.07 20.63
C ASN A 76 -1.31 -11.74 20.07
N GLN A 77 -1.22 -10.79 19.13
CA GLN A 77 0.06 -10.32 18.61
C GLN A 77 0.91 -9.64 19.70
N ALA A 78 0.32 -8.80 20.54
CA ALA A 78 1.03 -8.08 21.61
C ALA A 78 1.58 -9.01 22.70
N LEU A 79 0.88 -10.11 23.00
CA LEU A 79 1.26 -11.10 24.00
C LEU A 79 2.17 -12.22 23.45
N GLY A 80 2.46 -12.21 22.15
CA GLY A 80 3.30 -13.22 21.50
C GLY A 80 2.63 -14.59 21.34
N SER A 81 1.29 -14.64 21.42
CA SER A 81 0.53 -15.78 20.90
C SER A 81 0.86 -15.86 19.41
N GLY A 82 1.39 -17.00 18.96
CA GLY A 82 1.83 -17.16 17.57
C GLY A 82 0.76 -16.76 16.55
N PRO A 83 1.16 -16.32 15.35
CA PRO A 83 0.22 -15.86 14.33
C PRO A 83 -0.84 -16.93 14.05
N SER A 84 -2.06 -16.48 13.74
CA SER A 84 -3.11 -17.35 13.22
C SER A 84 -2.58 -18.14 12.04
N ILE A 85 -3.09 -19.36 11.86
CA ILE A 85 -2.76 -20.16 10.69
C ILE A 85 -3.20 -19.36 9.46
N PRO A 86 -2.30 -19.06 8.51
CA PRO A 86 -2.67 -18.29 7.33
C PRO A 86 -3.74 -19.02 6.51
N GLU A 87 -4.66 -18.23 5.97
CA GLU A 87 -5.71 -18.69 5.07
C GLU A 87 -5.59 -17.91 3.76
N VAL A 88 -5.89 -18.57 2.64
CA VAL A 88 -5.90 -17.97 1.30
C VAL A 88 -7.27 -18.23 0.69
N LEU A 89 -7.94 -17.18 0.24
CA LEU A 89 -9.23 -17.30 -0.42
C LEU A 89 -9.10 -17.98 -1.79
N LEU A 90 -9.95 -18.98 -2.02
CA LEU A 90 -10.04 -19.67 -3.30
C LEU A 90 -10.41 -18.70 -4.44
N SER A 91 -11.33 -17.76 -4.16
CA SER A 91 -11.73 -16.72 -5.13
C SER A 91 -10.51 -15.95 -5.61
N ASP A 92 -9.68 -15.48 -4.68
CA ASP A 92 -8.53 -14.63 -4.98
C ASP A 92 -7.49 -15.39 -5.80
N VAL A 93 -7.31 -16.68 -5.54
CA VAL A 93 -6.43 -17.55 -6.34
C VAL A 93 -6.95 -17.66 -7.78
N ILE A 94 -8.24 -17.97 -7.95
CA ILE A 94 -8.85 -18.14 -9.28
C ILE A 94 -8.82 -16.80 -10.04
N ASP A 95 -9.30 -15.72 -9.42
CA ASP A 95 -9.35 -14.39 -10.00
C ASP A 95 -7.97 -13.88 -10.40
N SER A 96 -6.93 -14.20 -9.63
CA SER A 96 -5.55 -13.84 -9.96
C SER A 96 -5.03 -14.59 -11.19
N ILE A 97 -5.39 -15.88 -11.33
CA ILE A 97 -5.01 -16.69 -12.49
C ILE A 97 -5.75 -16.22 -13.74
N GLU A 98 -7.06 -15.94 -13.64
CA GLU A 98 -7.87 -15.44 -14.76
C GLU A 98 -7.42 -14.04 -15.22
N GLN A 99 -7.08 -13.16 -14.28
CA GLN A 99 -6.49 -11.86 -14.62
C GLN A 99 -5.12 -12.01 -15.29
N ALA A 100 -4.28 -12.93 -14.81
CA ALA A 100 -3.01 -13.21 -15.46
C ALA A 100 -3.17 -13.77 -16.88
N ALA A 101 -4.21 -14.59 -17.13
CA ALA A 101 -4.48 -15.14 -18.47
C ALA A 101 -4.88 -14.06 -19.49
N SER A 102 -5.44 -12.94 -19.04
CA SER A 102 -5.88 -11.84 -19.90
C SER A 102 -4.91 -10.66 -19.95
N ASP A 103 -3.82 -10.69 -19.18
CA ASP A 103 -2.81 -9.64 -19.13
C ASP A 103 -1.61 -9.99 -20.03
N GLU A 104 -1.47 -9.29 -21.16
CA GLU A 104 -0.36 -9.49 -22.12
C GLU A 104 1.03 -9.32 -21.50
N ARG A 105 1.13 -8.66 -20.34
CA ARG A 105 2.41 -8.46 -19.62
C ARG A 105 2.82 -9.67 -18.80
N ILE A 106 1.93 -10.65 -18.57
CA ILE A 106 2.21 -11.82 -17.74
C ILE A 106 2.58 -12.99 -18.65
N SER A 107 3.86 -13.35 -18.62
CA SER A 107 4.44 -14.42 -19.44
C SER A 107 4.27 -15.82 -18.82
N GLY A 108 3.91 -15.91 -17.54
CA GLY A 108 3.79 -17.18 -16.84
C GLY A 108 3.42 -17.06 -15.38
N ILE A 109 3.22 -18.21 -14.74
CA ILE A 109 2.90 -18.35 -13.31
C ILE A 109 4.02 -19.13 -12.61
N TYR A 110 4.56 -18.56 -11.54
CA TYR A 110 5.42 -19.25 -10.59
C TYR A 110 4.59 -19.65 -9.36
N LEU A 111 4.34 -20.95 -9.24
CA LEU A 111 3.58 -21.52 -8.13
C LEU A 111 4.49 -21.72 -6.91
N ASN A 112 4.34 -20.85 -5.90
CA ASN A 112 5.08 -20.99 -4.64
C ASN A 112 4.26 -21.76 -3.61
N LEU A 113 4.67 -23.01 -3.37
CA LEU A 113 4.04 -23.93 -2.42
C LEU A 113 4.84 -24.13 -1.13
N SER A 114 5.89 -23.33 -0.87
CA SER A 114 6.79 -23.55 0.27
C SER A 114 6.08 -23.56 1.63
N SER A 115 5.00 -22.77 1.74
CA SER A 115 4.20 -22.62 2.95
C SER A 115 2.77 -23.13 2.77
N PHE A 116 2.52 -23.92 1.72
CA PHE A 116 1.20 -24.46 1.44
C PHE A 116 0.87 -25.58 2.43
N MET A 117 -0.19 -25.39 3.21
CA MET A 117 -0.61 -26.34 4.25
C MET A 117 -1.67 -27.33 3.74
N GLY A 118 -2.39 -26.97 2.66
CA GLY A 118 -3.32 -27.87 1.99
C GLY A 118 -4.61 -27.21 1.54
N ALA A 119 -5.43 -27.97 0.84
CA ALA A 119 -6.76 -27.55 0.38
C ALA A 119 -7.65 -28.79 0.20
N GLY A 120 -8.98 -28.58 0.18
CA GLY A 120 -9.92 -29.62 -0.20
C GLY A 120 -9.73 -30.04 -1.66
N MET A 121 -9.98 -31.32 -1.98
CA MET A 121 -9.82 -31.85 -3.34
C MET A 121 -10.64 -31.08 -4.37
N ASN A 122 -11.86 -30.70 -4.03
CA ASN A 122 -12.72 -29.88 -4.87
C ASN A 122 -12.09 -28.51 -5.19
N LYS A 123 -11.39 -27.89 -4.23
CA LYS A 123 -10.72 -26.60 -4.43
C LYS A 123 -9.48 -26.75 -5.29
N LEU A 124 -8.71 -27.82 -5.10
CA LEU A 124 -7.56 -28.15 -5.93
C LEU A 124 -7.95 -28.42 -7.38
N GLU A 125 -9.09 -29.07 -7.61
CA GLU A 125 -9.64 -29.29 -8.95
C GLU A 125 -9.97 -27.96 -9.64
N LEU A 126 -10.62 -27.03 -8.93
CA LEU A 126 -10.93 -25.70 -9.45
C LEU A 126 -9.65 -24.91 -9.81
N ILE A 127 -8.65 -24.90 -8.92
CA ILE A 127 -7.36 -24.25 -9.20
C ILE A 127 -6.65 -24.93 -10.37
N GLY A 128 -6.69 -26.26 -10.45
CA GLY A 128 -6.11 -27.01 -11.56
C GLY A 128 -6.75 -26.68 -12.90
N ASN A 129 -8.07 -26.49 -12.93
CA ASN A 129 -8.79 -26.06 -14.13
C ASN A 129 -8.37 -24.65 -14.54
N ALA A 130 -8.34 -23.69 -13.61
CA ALA A 130 -7.90 -22.32 -13.89
C ALA A 130 -6.45 -22.28 -14.41
N LEU A 131 -5.54 -23.07 -13.83
CA LEU A 131 -4.16 -23.20 -14.32
C LEU A 131 -4.09 -23.84 -15.72
N SER A 132 -4.98 -24.79 -16.03
CA SER A 132 -5.05 -25.37 -17.37
C SER A 132 -5.55 -24.34 -18.39
N GLU A 133 -6.54 -23.53 -18.03
CA GLU A 133 -7.04 -22.46 -18.87
C GLU A 133 -5.96 -21.40 -19.14
N PHE A 134 -5.20 -20.98 -18.13
CA PHE A 134 -4.04 -20.09 -18.30
C PHE A 134 -2.97 -20.68 -19.23
N ARG A 135 -2.75 -21.99 -19.19
CA ARG A 135 -1.76 -22.64 -20.09
C ARG A 135 -2.25 -22.65 -21.55
N ASP A 136 -3.56 -22.70 -21.74
CA ASP A 136 -4.18 -22.87 -23.06
C ASP A 136 -4.50 -21.50 -23.72
N SER A 137 -4.43 -20.38 -22.99
CA SER A 137 -4.48 -19.00 -23.49
C SER A 137 -3.15 -18.52 -24.08
#